data_AF-A0A4Y8KMW8-F1
#
_entry.id   AF-A0A4Y8KMW8-F1
#
_cell.length_a   1.000
_cell.length_b   1.000
_cell.length_c   1.000
_cell.angle_alpha   90.00
_cell.angle_beta   90.00
_cell.angle_gamma   90.00
#
_symmetry.space_group_name_H-M   'P 1'
#
loop_
_entity.id
_entity.type
_entity.pdbx_description
1 polymer ?
#
loop_
_entity_poly.entity_id
_entity_poly.type
_entity_poly.pdbx_seq_one_letter_code
_entity_poly.pdbx_strand_id
1 'polypeptide(L)'
;MMRWRTIQTDQTGLSLVELLVSMVLLSVTLVMISGLYVSATRALGSASALGTNTREASNGMNAMARSIRAATANPVASPALADPAISEARNESLTLYAYVNLGLSTQQPVKIRLAVDAQRRLVETRWASIPHPGGLFTFATTVLSTRILAQTVAPSGSGLPLFSFADSAGVVLPVGSALTPVQLRSIVTVTVTLTVQSSTADARSAVTLSNTVGMPNVRLAVGGP
;
A
#
# COMPACT_ATOMS: atom_id res chain seq x y z
N MET A 1 -5.19 -27.20 -80.73
CA MET A 1 -6.48 -26.49 -80.54
C MET A 1 -6.48 -25.84 -79.16
N MET A 2 -6.20 -24.54 -79.11
CA MET A 2 -6.01 -23.79 -77.86
C MET A 2 -7.19 -22.83 -77.70
N ARG A 3 -8.14 -23.19 -76.83
CA ARG A 3 -9.29 -22.33 -76.49
C ARG A 3 -8.80 -21.17 -75.65
N TRP A 4 -8.69 -20.00 -76.26
CA TRP A 4 -8.52 -18.75 -75.54
C TRP A 4 -9.82 -18.45 -74.81
N ARG A 5 -9.83 -18.68 -73.50
CA ARG A 5 -10.84 -18.11 -72.59
C ARG A 5 -10.59 -16.61 -72.55
N THR A 6 -11.41 -15.84 -73.24
CA THR A 6 -11.55 -14.41 -73.01
C THR A 6 -12.04 -14.20 -71.59
N ILE A 7 -11.14 -13.73 -70.72
CA ILE A 7 -11.50 -13.11 -69.46
C ILE A 7 -12.13 -11.78 -69.86
N GLN A 8 -13.46 -11.73 -69.96
CA GLN A 8 -14.19 -10.47 -69.95
C GLN A 8 -13.95 -9.84 -68.59
N THR A 9 -13.01 -8.91 -68.54
CA THR A 9 -12.92 -7.94 -67.45
C THR A 9 -14.12 -7.01 -67.62
N ASP A 10 -15.17 -7.27 -66.84
CA ASP A 10 -16.32 -6.38 -66.70
C ASP A 10 -15.81 -5.03 -66.18
N GLN A 11 -15.59 -4.07 -67.09
CA GLN A 11 -15.28 -2.69 -66.73
C GLN A 11 -16.58 -1.93 -66.51
N THR A 12 -17.40 -2.41 -65.58
CA THR A 12 -18.52 -1.63 -65.04
C THR A 12 -17.92 -0.61 -64.08
N GLY A 13 -17.81 0.64 -64.53
CA GLY A 13 -17.42 1.76 -63.67
C GLY A 13 -18.39 1.89 -62.49
N LEU A 14 -17.85 2.12 -61.29
CA LEU A 14 -18.62 2.35 -60.07
C LEU A 14 -19.62 3.48 -60.28
N SER A 15 -20.89 3.22 -59.99
CA SER A 15 -21.92 4.26 -59.98
C SER A 15 -21.61 5.28 -58.87
N LEU A 16 -21.87 6.56 -59.13
CA LEU A 16 -21.68 7.65 -58.16
C LEU A 16 -22.44 7.39 -56.84
N VAL A 17 -23.63 6.79 -56.95
CA VAL A 17 -24.46 6.39 -55.80
C VAL A 17 -23.80 5.25 -55.02
N GLU A 18 -23.19 4.30 -55.72
CA GLU A 18 -22.56 3.12 -55.13
C GLU A 18 -21.30 3.49 -54.33
N LEU A 19 -20.54 4.47 -54.83
CA LEU A 19 -19.41 5.06 -54.11
C LEU A 19 -19.86 5.82 -52.85
N LEU A 20 -20.97 6.56 -52.93
CA LEU A 20 -21.53 7.28 -51.79
C LEU A 20 -22.01 6.32 -50.69
N VAL A 21 -22.77 5.29 -51.06
CA VAL A 21 -23.24 4.26 -50.10
C VAL A 21 -22.05 3.54 -49.46
N SER A 22 -21.03 3.20 -50.25
CA SER A 22 -19.80 2.57 -49.74
C SER A 22 -19.07 3.46 -48.73
N MET A 23 -18.97 4.76 -48.99
CA MET A 23 -18.36 5.72 -48.06
C MET A 23 -19.17 5.87 -46.76
N VAL A 24 -20.50 5.92 -46.84
CA VAL A 24 -21.36 5.98 -45.65
C VAL A 24 -21.20 4.71 -44.82
N LEU A 25 -21.26 3.52 -45.44
CA LEU A 25 -21.08 2.25 -44.75
C LEU A 25 -19.69 2.14 -44.11
N LEU A 26 -18.65 2.57 -44.82
CA LEU A 26 -17.28 2.62 -44.29
C LEU A 26 -17.18 3.55 -43.08
N SER A 27 -17.80 4.74 -43.13
CA SER A 27 -17.77 5.68 -42.01
C SER A 27 -18.46 5.11 -40.76
N VAL A 28 -19.61 4.45 -40.94
CA VAL A 28 -20.36 3.81 -39.84
C VAL A 28 -19.57 2.66 -39.24
N THR A 29 -18.92 1.83 -40.06
CA THR A 29 -18.05 0.75 -39.56
C THR A 29 -16.82 1.28 -38.85
N LEU A 30 -16.17 2.34 -39.36
CA LEU A 30 -15.02 2.96 -38.70
C LEU A 30 -15.40 3.47 -37.30
N VAL A 31 -16.54 4.15 -37.17
CA VAL A 31 -17.04 4.66 -35.88
C VAL A 31 -17.27 3.52 -34.88
N MET A 32 -17.88 2.42 -35.32
CA MET A 32 -18.08 1.25 -34.46
C MET A 32 -16.75 0.62 -34.01
N ILE A 33 -15.80 0.46 -34.93
CA ILE A 33 -14.47 -0.11 -34.64
C ILE A 33 -13.70 0.81 -33.68
N SER A 34 -13.72 2.12 -33.90
CA SER A 34 -13.08 3.10 -33.00
C SER A 34 -13.69 3.06 -31.60
N GLY A 35 -15.02 2.95 -31.49
CA GLY A 35 -15.70 2.79 -30.19
C GLY A 35 -15.25 1.52 -29.45
N LEU A 36 -15.21 0.39 -30.15
CA LEU A 36 -14.73 -0.88 -29.59
C LEU A 36 -13.26 -0.78 -29.17
N TYR A 37 -12.40 -0.19 -30.00
CA TYR A 37 -10.97 -0.01 -29.71
C TYR A 37 -10.74 0.84 -28.45
N VAL A 38 -11.44 1.96 -28.31
CA VAL A 38 -11.33 2.82 -27.11
C VAL A 38 -11.81 2.07 -25.87
N SER A 39 -12.93 1.33 -25.97
CA SER A 39 -13.44 0.52 -24.87
C SER A 39 -12.45 -0.56 -24.44
N ALA A 40 -11.91 -1.32 -25.40
CA ALA A 40 -10.90 -2.35 -25.14
C ALA A 40 -9.63 -1.77 -24.50
N THR A 41 -9.14 -0.64 -25.01
CA THR A 41 -7.95 0.04 -24.46
C THR A 41 -8.18 0.49 -23.02
N ARG A 42 -9.36 1.05 -22.71
CA ARG A 42 -9.72 1.45 -21.33
C ARG A 42 -9.83 0.24 -20.39
N ALA A 43 -10.39 -0.86 -20.87
CA ALA A 43 -10.50 -2.10 -20.11
C ALA A 43 -9.12 -2.68 -19.78
N LEU A 44 -8.23 -2.76 -20.77
CA LEU A 44 -6.84 -3.21 -20.59
C LEU A 44 -6.06 -2.31 -19.62
N GLY A 45 -6.21 -0.99 -19.74
CA GLY A 45 -5.61 -0.04 -18.80
C GLY A 45 -6.08 -0.25 -17.36
N SER A 46 -7.38 -0.48 -17.17
CA SER A 46 -7.97 -0.74 -15.84
C SER A 46 -7.48 -2.06 -15.24
N ALA A 47 -7.40 -3.12 -16.06
CA ALA A 47 -6.89 -4.42 -15.63
C ALA A 47 -5.40 -4.35 -15.25
N SER A 48 -4.59 -3.63 -16.02
CA SER A 48 -3.16 -3.42 -15.73
C SER A 48 -2.95 -2.63 -14.43
N ALA A 49 -3.73 -1.57 -14.24
CA ALA A 49 -3.75 -0.77 -13.01
C ALA A 49 -4.10 -1.63 -11.79
N LEU A 50 -5.18 -2.42 -11.87
CA LEU A 50 -5.60 -3.31 -10.79
C LEU A 50 -4.51 -4.34 -10.42
N GLY A 51 -3.87 -4.94 -11.42
CA GLY A 51 -2.77 -5.89 -11.20
C GLY A 51 -1.57 -5.25 -10.52
N THR A 52 -1.20 -4.02 -10.90
CA THR A 52 -0.12 -3.26 -10.27
C THR A 52 -0.45 -2.90 -8.82
N ASN A 53 -1.64 -2.32 -8.60
CA ASN A 53 -2.10 -1.91 -7.27
C ASN A 53 -2.21 -3.12 -6.32
N THR A 54 -2.62 -4.29 -6.81
CA THR A 54 -2.70 -5.53 -6.02
C THR A 54 -1.33 -6.00 -5.54
N ARG A 55 -0.33 -6.01 -6.44
CA ARG A 55 1.05 -6.40 -6.08
C ARG A 55 1.65 -5.42 -5.10
N GLU A 56 1.43 -4.13 -5.33
CA GLU A 56 1.89 -3.07 -4.45
C GLU A 56 1.27 -3.15 -3.06
N ALA A 57 -0.06 -3.27 -2.98
CA ALA A 57 -0.78 -3.45 -1.72
C ALA A 57 -0.27 -4.68 -0.96
N SER A 58 -0.09 -5.81 -1.65
CA SER A 58 0.41 -7.05 -1.05
C SER A 58 1.84 -6.91 -0.53
N ASN A 59 2.73 -6.30 -1.32
CA ASN A 59 4.11 -6.07 -0.93
C ASN A 59 4.22 -5.11 0.27
N GLY A 60 3.47 -4.01 0.23
CA GLY A 60 3.39 -3.04 1.32
C GLY A 60 2.83 -3.67 2.59
N MET A 61 1.74 -4.43 2.48
CA MET A 61 1.15 -5.16 3.61
C MET A 61 2.10 -6.19 4.22
N ASN A 62 2.81 -6.96 3.40
CA ASN A 62 3.79 -7.93 3.88
C ASN A 62 5.00 -7.25 4.55
N ALA A 63 5.42 -6.08 4.07
CA ALA A 63 6.48 -5.30 4.70
C ALA A 63 6.02 -4.76 6.07
N MET A 64 4.85 -4.12 6.13
CA MET A 64 4.27 -3.61 7.38
C MET A 64 4.01 -4.72 8.40
N ALA A 65 3.41 -5.84 7.99
CA ALA A 65 3.14 -6.94 8.90
C ALA A 65 4.42 -7.53 9.50
N ARG A 66 5.51 -7.55 8.72
CA ARG A 66 6.82 -7.97 9.23
C ARG A 66 7.38 -6.99 10.25
N SER A 67 7.34 -5.68 10.00
CA SER A 67 7.82 -4.68 10.95
C SER A 67 6.95 -4.56 12.21
N ILE A 68 5.63 -4.75 12.10
CA ILE A 68 4.71 -4.77 13.25
C ILE A 68 4.93 -6.02 14.10
N ARG A 69 5.02 -7.20 13.49
CA ARG A 69 5.28 -8.46 14.24
C ARG A 69 6.62 -8.43 14.97
N ALA A 70 7.57 -7.70 14.40
CA ALA A 70 8.90 -7.46 14.93
C ALA A 70 8.95 -6.47 16.11
N ALA A 71 7.84 -5.78 16.40
CA ALA A 71 7.83 -4.72 17.39
C ALA A 71 8.07 -5.27 18.80
N THR A 72 9.00 -4.65 19.53
CA THR A 72 9.45 -5.07 20.86
C THR A 72 9.66 -3.84 21.73
N ALA A 73 9.40 -3.95 23.04
CA ALA A 73 9.64 -2.88 23.99
C ALA A 73 11.13 -2.50 24.03
N ASN A 74 11.43 -1.22 24.23
CA ASN A 74 12.81 -0.73 24.31
C ASN A 74 13.22 -0.56 25.80
N PRO A 75 14.22 -1.30 26.31
CA PRO A 75 14.71 -1.11 27.65
C PRO A 75 15.38 0.26 27.78
N VAL A 76 15.03 0.97 28.85
CA VAL A 76 15.59 2.29 29.21
C VAL A 76 16.07 2.25 30.65
N ALA A 77 17.04 3.11 31.00
CA ALA A 77 17.64 3.13 32.34
C ALA A 77 16.65 3.56 33.44
N SER A 78 15.60 4.32 33.08
CA SER A 78 14.55 4.84 33.94
C SER A 78 13.40 5.34 33.04
N PRO A 79 12.12 5.06 33.32
CA PRO A 79 11.50 4.66 34.58
C PRO A 79 11.37 3.13 34.75
N ALA A 80 10.75 2.66 35.84
CA ALA A 80 10.59 1.24 36.23
C ALA A 80 10.02 0.28 35.17
N LEU A 81 9.59 0.80 34.01
CA LEU A 81 9.07 0.04 32.88
C LEU A 81 9.79 0.46 31.60
N ALA A 82 10.14 -0.52 30.76
CA ALA A 82 10.64 -0.31 29.41
C ALA A 82 9.70 0.58 28.59
N ASP A 83 10.25 1.36 27.66
CA ASP A 83 9.45 2.12 26.69
C ASP A 83 8.53 1.16 25.93
N PRO A 84 7.26 1.56 25.68
CA PRO A 84 6.35 0.74 24.90
C PRO A 84 6.95 0.41 23.52
N ALA A 85 6.59 -0.76 22.98
CA ALA A 85 7.04 -1.18 21.65
C ALA A 85 6.64 -0.20 20.54
N ILE A 86 5.52 0.50 20.75
CA ILE A 86 5.03 1.58 19.90
C ILE A 86 5.26 2.92 20.62
N SER A 87 6.03 3.81 20.00
CA SER A 87 6.25 5.16 20.52
C SER A 87 5.23 6.18 20.02
N GLU A 88 4.56 5.89 18.88
CA GLU A 88 3.52 6.76 18.31
C GLU A 88 2.50 5.90 17.54
N ALA A 89 1.21 6.13 17.80
CA ALA A 89 0.10 5.46 17.15
C ALA A 89 -0.92 6.50 16.66
N ARG A 90 -1.12 6.58 15.35
CA ARG A 90 -2.12 7.41 14.68
C ARG A 90 -2.75 6.65 13.52
N ASN A 91 -3.88 7.14 13.01
CA ASN A 91 -4.60 6.53 11.89
C ASN A 91 -3.75 6.32 10.63
N GLU A 92 -2.76 7.16 10.35
CA GLU A 92 -1.91 7.08 9.14
C GLU A 92 -0.41 7.07 9.45
N SER A 93 -0.04 6.95 10.73
CA SER A 93 1.36 6.82 11.11
C SER A 93 1.55 5.96 12.35
N LEU A 94 2.54 5.07 12.30
CA LEU A 94 2.93 4.18 13.36
C LEU A 94 4.45 4.25 13.53
N THR A 95 4.94 4.53 14.74
CA THR A 95 6.35 4.47 15.07
C THR A 95 6.59 3.38 16.11
N LEU A 96 7.49 2.45 15.82
CA LEU A 96 7.79 1.28 16.64
C LEU A 96 9.29 1.02 16.76
N TYR A 97 9.66 0.25 17.78
CA TYR A 97 11.00 -0.30 17.96
C TYR A 97 11.01 -1.78 17.58
N ALA A 98 12.04 -2.22 16.85
CA ALA A 98 12.17 -3.61 16.43
C ALA A 98 13.57 -4.15 16.69
N TYR A 99 13.66 -5.33 17.32
CA TYR A 99 14.92 -6.03 17.64
C TYR A 99 15.28 -7.12 16.62
N VAL A 100 14.69 -7.06 15.41
CA VAL A 100 15.08 -7.96 14.32
C VAL A 100 16.14 -7.30 13.49
N ASN A 101 17.29 -7.93 13.53
CA ASN A 101 18.41 -7.62 12.69
C ASN A 101 18.10 -8.12 11.26
N LEU A 102 17.72 -7.21 10.35
CA LEU A 102 17.42 -7.53 8.94
C LEU A 102 18.60 -7.22 7.99
N GLY A 103 19.79 -6.89 8.51
CA GLY A 103 20.93 -6.54 7.64
C GLY A 103 22.26 -6.16 8.30
N LEU A 104 22.41 -6.23 9.63
CA LEU A 104 23.66 -5.95 10.34
C LEU A 104 24.23 -7.23 10.96
N SER A 105 25.52 -7.26 11.32
CA SER A 105 26.15 -8.43 11.98
C SER A 105 25.97 -8.44 13.50
N THR A 106 25.54 -7.32 14.10
CA THR A 106 25.28 -7.18 15.53
C THR A 106 23.78 -6.98 15.78
N GLN A 107 23.19 -7.73 16.72
CA GLN A 107 21.78 -7.56 17.12
C GLN A 107 21.60 -6.20 17.80
N GLN A 108 21.19 -5.21 17.01
CA GLN A 108 20.86 -3.86 17.47
C GLN A 108 19.42 -3.52 17.07
N PRO A 109 18.65 -2.85 17.94
CA PRO A 109 17.31 -2.45 17.59
C PRO A 109 17.32 -1.35 16.54
N VAL A 110 16.21 -1.22 15.82
CA VAL A 110 15.95 -0.12 14.92
C VAL A 110 14.65 0.56 15.30
N LYS A 111 14.61 1.88 15.17
CA LYS A 111 13.36 2.64 15.24
C LYS A 111 12.81 2.75 13.84
N ILE A 112 11.55 2.39 13.66
CA ILE A 112 10.87 2.36 12.36
C ILE A 112 9.62 3.22 12.46
N ARG A 113 9.42 4.11 11.48
CA ARG A 113 8.17 4.85 11.27
C ARG A 113 7.56 4.41 9.95
N LEU A 114 6.32 3.96 10.01
CA LEU A 114 5.46 3.72 8.87
C LEU A 114 4.49 4.90 8.80
N ALA A 115 4.50 5.67 7.72
CA ALA A 115 3.61 6.82 7.60
C ALA A 115 3.21 7.08 6.16
N VAL A 116 2.04 7.67 5.97
CA VAL A 116 1.67 8.27 4.69
C VAL A 116 2.29 9.66 4.57
N ASP A 117 3.00 9.93 3.48
CA ASP A 117 3.61 11.24 3.23
C ASP A 117 2.64 12.23 2.57
N ALA A 118 3.12 13.46 2.30
CA ALA A 118 2.33 14.50 1.66
C ALA A 118 1.90 14.15 0.22
N GLN A 119 2.60 13.23 -0.43
CA GLN A 119 2.27 12.72 -1.77
C GLN A 119 1.35 11.48 -1.71
N ARG A 120 0.83 11.13 -0.53
CA ARG A 120 0.04 9.91 -0.29
C ARG A 120 0.78 8.61 -0.56
N ARG A 121 2.11 8.61 -0.44
CA ARG A 121 2.91 7.38 -0.48
C ARG A 121 3.02 6.81 0.92
N LEU A 122 2.91 5.50 1.05
CA LEU A 122 3.27 4.80 2.27
C LEU A 122 4.79 4.66 2.34
N VAL A 123 5.41 5.26 3.35
CA VAL A 123 6.86 5.30 3.51
C VAL A 123 7.25 4.65 4.82
N GLU A 124 8.26 3.79 4.75
CA GLU A 124 9.01 3.29 5.89
C GLU A 124 10.27 4.13 6.07
N THR A 125 10.45 4.72 7.24
CA THR A 125 11.63 5.49 7.64
C THR A 125 12.30 4.79 8.81
N ARG A 126 13.62 4.64 8.76
CA ARG A 126 14.40 3.98 9.80
C ARG A 126 15.41 4.91 10.43
N TRP A 127 15.68 4.72 11.71
CA TRP A 127 16.77 5.35 12.45
C TRP A 127 17.63 4.28 13.11
N ALA A 128 18.95 4.49 13.08
CA ALA A 128 19.91 3.62 13.75
C ALA A 128 19.81 3.76 15.27
N SER A 129 20.06 2.68 16.00
CA SER A 129 20.28 2.75 17.44
C SER A 129 21.68 3.24 17.79
N ILE A 130 21.80 3.85 18.96
CA ILE A 130 23.06 4.25 19.59
C ILE A 130 23.18 3.44 20.90
N PRO A 131 24.11 2.48 20.99
CA PRO A 131 24.24 1.63 22.16
C PRO A 131 24.70 2.42 23.39
N HIS A 132 24.20 2.04 24.55
CA HIS A 132 24.59 2.55 25.86
C HIS A 132 24.96 1.38 26.81
N PRO A 133 25.73 1.63 27.87
CA PRO A 133 26.05 0.62 28.87
C PRO A 133 24.80 -0.07 29.43
N GLY A 134 24.92 -1.35 29.80
CA GLY A 134 23.79 -2.12 30.35
C GLY A 134 22.81 -2.67 29.30
N GLY A 135 23.20 -2.70 28.01
CA GLY A 135 22.35 -3.24 26.94
C GLY A 135 21.19 -2.32 26.56
N LEU A 136 21.33 -1.02 26.83
CA LEU A 136 20.34 0.00 26.55
C LEU A 136 20.61 0.65 25.19
N PHE A 137 19.56 1.20 24.58
CA PHE A 137 19.66 1.86 23.29
C PHE A 137 18.88 3.17 23.27
N THR A 138 19.53 4.20 22.75
CA THR A 138 18.86 5.40 22.24
C THR A 138 18.84 5.36 20.71
N PHE A 139 18.19 6.32 20.04
CA PHE A 139 18.06 6.31 18.58
C PHE A 139 18.52 7.65 18.00
N ALA A 140 19.20 7.57 16.86
CA ALA A 140 19.63 8.75 16.12
C ALA A 140 18.42 9.59 15.69
N THR A 141 18.62 10.90 15.56
CA THR A 141 17.63 11.82 14.99
C THR A 141 17.72 11.89 13.46
N THR A 142 18.90 11.55 12.91
CA THR A 142 19.15 11.47 11.48
C THR A 142 18.59 10.18 10.90
N VAL A 143 17.87 10.31 9.78
CA VAL A 143 17.29 9.17 9.07
C VAL A 143 18.41 8.28 8.53
N LEU A 144 18.35 6.99 8.85
CA LEU A 144 19.27 5.98 8.33
C LEU A 144 18.88 5.58 6.90
N SER A 145 17.59 5.35 6.66
CA SER A 145 17.07 4.99 5.35
C SER A 145 15.58 5.26 5.24
N THR A 146 15.11 5.42 4.01
CA THR A 146 13.70 5.47 3.65
C THR A 146 13.39 4.48 2.55
N ARG A 147 12.16 3.96 2.54
CA ARG A 147 11.66 3.07 1.50
C ARG A 147 10.18 3.32 1.26
N ILE A 148 9.80 3.46 0.00
CA ILE A 148 8.40 3.51 -0.41
C ILE A 148 7.85 2.08 -0.42
N LEU A 149 6.75 1.87 0.30
CA LEU A 149 6.02 0.61 0.39
C LEU A 149 4.80 0.58 -0.53
N ALA A 150 4.18 1.75 -0.77
CA ALA A 150 3.10 1.94 -1.73
C ALA A 150 3.11 3.38 -2.27
N GLN A 151 2.85 3.57 -3.56
CA GLN A 151 2.92 4.84 -4.28
C GLN A 151 1.69 5.72 -4.09
N THR A 152 0.51 5.14 -3.92
CA THR A 152 -0.71 5.94 -3.78
C THR A 152 -1.71 5.26 -2.88
N VAL A 153 -1.72 5.70 -1.63
CA VAL A 153 -2.65 5.30 -0.59
C VAL A 153 -3.90 6.19 -0.65
N ALA A 154 -5.07 5.57 -0.72
CA ALA A 154 -6.33 6.30 -0.71
C ALA A 154 -6.44 7.20 0.54
N PRO A 155 -6.98 8.42 0.43
CA PRO A 155 -7.22 9.28 1.58
C PRO A 155 -8.09 8.60 2.64
N SER A 156 -7.79 8.84 3.93
CA SER A 156 -8.54 8.30 5.08
C SER A 156 -9.99 8.82 5.22
N GLY A 157 -10.48 9.61 4.26
CA GLY A 157 -11.86 10.13 4.22
C GLY A 157 -12.94 9.08 3.94
N SER A 158 -12.57 7.81 3.74
CA SER A 158 -13.49 6.68 3.49
C SER A 158 -14.01 5.99 4.76
N GLY A 159 -13.60 6.44 5.95
CA GLY A 159 -14.07 5.91 7.24
C GLY A 159 -13.27 4.72 7.79
N LEU A 160 -12.26 4.22 7.07
CA LEU A 160 -11.34 3.18 7.56
C LEU A 160 -9.92 3.74 7.72
N PRO A 161 -9.35 3.77 8.94
CA PRO A 161 -7.99 4.23 9.14
C PRO A 161 -6.98 3.22 8.60
N LEU A 162 -5.82 3.70 8.14
CA LEU A 162 -4.73 2.81 7.71
C LEU A 162 -4.26 1.93 8.87
N PHE A 163 -4.16 2.49 10.07
CA PHE A 163 -3.84 1.76 11.30
C PHE A 163 -4.97 1.90 12.32
N SER A 164 -5.40 0.77 12.85
CA SER A 164 -6.25 0.68 14.04
C SER A 164 -5.54 -0.19 15.07
N PHE A 165 -5.71 0.14 16.35
CA PHE A 165 -4.94 -0.44 17.45
C PHE A 165 -5.90 -1.05 18.45
N ALA A 166 -5.63 -2.28 18.88
CA ALA A 166 -6.44 -2.95 19.88
C ALA A 166 -5.58 -3.55 21.01
N ASP A 167 -6.14 -3.53 22.21
CA ASP A 167 -5.54 -4.11 23.40
C ASP A 167 -5.76 -5.63 23.49
N SER A 168 -5.29 -6.26 24.57
CA SER A 168 -5.43 -7.71 24.79
C SER A 168 -6.85 -8.20 24.98
N ALA A 169 -7.80 -7.30 25.28
CA ALA A 169 -9.22 -7.61 25.32
C ALA A 169 -9.90 -7.43 23.95
N GLY A 170 -9.16 -6.99 22.92
CA GLY A 170 -9.69 -6.69 21.59
C GLY A 170 -10.40 -5.33 21.52
N VAL A 171 -10.24 -4.47 22.54
CA VAL A 171 -10.85 -3.13 22.55
C VAL A 171 -10.01 -2.21 21.68
N VAL A 172 -10.66 -1.58 20.71
CA VAL A 172 -10.03 -0.60 19.81
C VAL A 172 -9.74 0.69 20.58
N LEU A 173 -8.49 1.15 20.53
CA LEU A 173 -8.06 2.38 21.18
C LEU A 173 -8.33 3.59 20.26
N PRO A 174 -8.93 4.68 20.78
CA PRO A 174 -9.17 5.88 20.00
C PRO A 174 -7.87 6.68 19.82
N VAL A 175 -7.39 6.79 18.59
CA VAL A 175 -6.16 7.53 18.24
C VAL A 175 -6.41 8.97 17.75
N GLY A 176 -7.60 9.53 18.03
CA GLY A 176 -7.92 10.93 17.72
C GLY A 176 -7.08 11.94 18.51
N SER A 177 -6.53 11.51 19.65
CA SER A 177 -5.54 12.23 20.46
C SER A 177 -4.28 11.38 20.63
N ALA A 178 -3.17 11.99 21.03
CA ALA A 178 -1.96 11.24 21.36
C ALA A 178 -2.26 10.24 22.49
N LEU A 179 -1.97 8.97 22.25
CA LEU A 179 -2.13 7.91 23.26
C LEU A 179 -1.13 8.11 24.41
N THR A 180 -1.58 7.82 25.63
CA THR A 180 -0.69 7.82 26.80
C THR A 180 0.29 6.65 26.74
N PRO A 181 1.43 6.71 27.45
CA PRO A 181 2.38 5.59 27.52
C PRO A 181 1.76 4.28 28.04
N VAL A 182 0.73 4.36 28.89
CA VAL A 182 -0.01 3.20 29.39
C VAL A 182 -0.82 2.56 28.26
N GLN A 183 -1.58 3.35 27.50
CA GLN A 183 -2.34 2.88 26.35
C GLN A 183 -1.43 2.33 25.24
N LEU A 184 -0.29 2.98 24.99
CA LEU A 184 0.69 2.47 24.02
C LEU A 184 1.24 1.09 24.42
N ARG A 185 1.39 0.83 25.72
CA ARG A 185 1.86 -0.46 26.25
C ARG A 185 0.78 -1.54 26.24
N SER A 186 -0.51 -1.18 26.23
CA SER A 186 -1.61 -2.15 26.17
C SER A 186 -1.88 -2.67 24.76
N ILE A 187 -1.34 -2.02 23.71
CA ILE A 187 -1.52 -2.46 22.32
C ILE A 187 -0.84 -3.82 22.10
N VAL A 188 -1.62 -4.81 21.67
CA VAL A 188 -1.10 -6.13 21.27
C VAL A 188 -1.41 -6.48 19.81
N THR A 189 -2.35 -5.76 19.21
CA THR A 189 -2.81 -6.00 17.84
C THR A 189 -2.91 -4.69 17.08
N VAL A 190 -2.40 -4.71 15.85
CA VAL A 190 -2.54 -3.61 14.89
C VAL A 190 -3.25 -4.13 13.66
N THR A 191 -4.41 -3.56 13.36
CA THR A 191 -5.10 -3.81 12.09
C THR A 191 -4.63 -2.78 11.08
N VAL A 192 -4.09 -3.28 9.96
CA VAL A 192 -3.62 -2.50 8.84
C VAL A 192 -4.63 -2.61 7.71
N THR A 193 -5.28 -1.50 7.35
CA THR A 193 -6.20 -1.43 6.21
C THR A 193 -5.59 -0.55 5.12
N LEU A 194 -4.95 -1.20 4.14
CA LEU A 194 -4.26 -0.52 3.06
C LEU A 194 -5.12 -0.51 1.80
N THR A 195 -5.51 0.69 1.37
CA THR A 195 -6.15 0.90 0.07
C THR A 195 -5.17 1.57 -0.89
N VAL A 196 -4.79 0.87 -1.96
CA VAL A 196 -3.92 1.40 -3.03
C VAL A 196 -4.74 1.66 -4.28
N GLN A 197 -4.54 2.80 -4.92
CA GLN A 197 -5.28 3.21 -6.12
C GLN A 197 -4.37 3.97 -7.08
N SER A 198 -4.69 4.03 -8.37
CA SER A 198 -3.80 4.63 -9.38
C SER A 198 -3.70 6.15 -9.30
N SER A 199 -4.65 6.82 -8.65
CA SER A 199 -4.55 8.24 -8.28
C SER A 199 -5.46 8.54 -7.09
N THR A 200 -5.22 9.64 -6.38
CA THR A 200 -6.08 10.07 -5.26
C THR A 200 -7.52 10.38 -5.67
N ALA A 201 -7.77 10.63 -6.96
CA ALA A 201 -9.09 10.97 -7.52
C ALA A 201 -9.79 9.80 -8.24
N ASP A 202 -9.11 8.66 -8.45
CA ASP A 202 -9.67 7.53 -9.24
C ASP A 202 -9.74 6.24 -8.42
N ALA A 203 -10.89 6.04 -7.77
CA ALA A 203 -11.16 4.86 -6.95
C ALA A 203 -11.51 3.60 -7.76
N ARG A 204 -11.67 3.65 -9.10
CA ARG A 204 -12.05 2.48 -9.92
C ARG A 204 -10.97 1.39 -9.95
N SER A 205 -9.74 1.77 -9.64
CA SER A 205 -8.56 0.89 -9.54
C SER A 205 -8.20 0.56 -8.09
N ALA A 206 -9.04 0.95 -7.12
CA ALA A 206 -8.73 0.79 -5.71
C ALA A 206 -8.71 -0.67 -5.30
N VAL A 207 -7.62 -1.07 -4.67
CA VAL A 207 -7.45 -2.38 -4.04
C VAL A 207 -7.31 -2.15 -2.55
N THR A 208 -8.26 -2.68 -1.78
CA THR A 208 -8.18 -2.65 -0.31
C THR A 208 -7.79 -4.01 0.20
N LEU A 209 -6.73 -4.05 1.00
CA LEU A 209 -6.35 -5.20 1.78
C LEU A 209 -6.47 -4.83 3.26
N SER A 210 -6.97 -5.74 4.08
CA SER A 210 -6.98 -5.60 5.53
C SER A 210 -6.30 -6.80 6.18
N ASN A 211 -5.42 -6.53 7.13
CA ASN A 211 -4.70 -7.58 7.87
C ASN A 211 -4.53 -7.16 9.33
N THR A 212 -4.87 -8.07 10.24
CA THR A 212 -4.68 -7.89 11.67
C THR A 212 -3.41 -8.61 12.11
N VAL A 213 -2.46 -7.83 12.62
CA VAL A 213 -1.13 -8.30 12.98
C VAL A 213 -0.98 -8.26 14.49
N GLY A 214 -0.81 -9.43 15.10
CA GLY A 214 -0.41 -9.54 16.50
C GLY A 214 1.06 -9.18 16.70
N MET A 215 1.37 -8.62 17.87
CA MET A 215 2.71 -8.24 18.30
C MET A 215 3.21 -9.21 19.39
N PRO A 216 3.72 -10.40 19.02
CA PRO A 216 4.04 -11.47 19.97
C PRO A 216 5.17 -11.12 20.94
N ASN A 217 6.03 -10.16 20.58
CA ASN A 217 7.17 -9.75 21.42
C ASN A 217 6.79 -8.68 22.45
N VAL A 218 5.54 -8.19 22.45
CA VAL A 218 5.05 -7.27 23.48
C VAL A 218 4.60 -8.10 24.67
N ARG A 219 5.37 -8.03 25.74
CA ARG A 219 4.93 -8.56 27.03
C ARG A 219 3.95 -7.57 27.63
N LEU A 220 2.73 -8.01 27.90
CA LEU A 220 1.79 -7.26 28.72
C LEU A 220 2.44 -7.07 30.09
N ALA A 221 2.63 -5.82 30.52
CA ALA A 221 2.96 -5.56 31.90
C ALA A 221 1.74 -5.99 32.73
N VAL A 222 1.80 -7.18 33.32
CA VAL A 222 0.82 -7.61 34.31
C VAL A 222 1.06 -6.72 35.54
N GLY A 223 0.35 -5.60 35.60
CA GLY A 223 0.12 -4.91 36.85
C GLY A 223 -0.84 -5.76 37.68
N GLY A 224 -0.30 -6.68 38.47
CA GLY A 224 -1.02 -7.25 39.60
C GLY A 224 -1.02 -6.26 40.77
N PRO A 225 -2.07 -6.23 41.61
CA PRO A 225 -2.11 -5.44 42.83
C PRO A 225 -0.99 -5.80 43.82
#